data_AF-A0A9W8JHU0-F1
#
_entry.id   AF-A0A9W8JHU0-F1
#
_cell.length_a   1.000
_cell.length_b   1.000
_cell.length_c   1.000
_cell.angle_alpha   90.00
_cell.angle_beta   90.00
_cell.angle_gamma   90.00
#
_symmetry.space_group_name_H-M   'P 1'
#
loop_
_entity.id
_entity.type
_entity.pdbx_description
1 polymer ?
#
loop_
_entity_poly.entity_id
_entity_poly.type
_entity_poly.pdbx_seq_one_letter_code
_entity_poly.pdbx_strand_id
1 'polypeptide(L)'
;MAGVMGHVMDSIQKGAQGLMTTDEAKEFADSNRLIPSFDATATEPGDVYPLHNIIPEAEWKALSVSAFDSTTNDKERLALLPHRSSEWVRRQLKAITVSKDSSKTKKKNIKILLYISGMLAFRQATFKKDIEKDRIYERLAPLPTIVADSLLSRFTELENFAADSETLAKDLSMSTTEINQLFKSLGCKISKLTDRERTRLGIADNAAETKRAVLTAPVEFPKPRLKRKT
;
A
#
# COMPACT_ATOMS: atom_id res chain seq x y z
N MET A 1 -28.59 40.80 -32.49
CA MET A 1 -27.27 40.40 -31.99
C MET A 1 -27.28 39.69 -30.62
N ALA A 2 -28.43 39.42 -29.99
CA ALA A 2 -28.50 38.75 -28.68
C ALA A 2 -28.31 37.22 -28.73
N GLY A 3 -28.69 36.55 -29.83
CA GLY A 3 -28.63 35.08 -29.94
C GLY A 3 -27.22 34.50 -30.14
N VAL A 4 -26.27 35.29 -30.68
CA VAL A 4 -24.89 34.82 -30.92
C VAL A 4 -24.11 34.68 -29.62
N MET A 5 -24.36 35.58 -28.65
CA MET A 5 -23.77 35.49 -27.31
C MET A 5 -24.21 34.21 -26.58
N GLY A 6 -25.47 33.78 -26.75
CA GLY A 6 -25.96 32.54 -26.14
C GLY A 6 -25.24 31.29 -26.66
N HIS A 7 -25.01 31.20 -27.98
CA HIS A 7 -24.27 30.08 -28.57
C HIS A 7 -22.78 30.08 -28.21
N VAL A 8 -22.18 31.26 -28.02
CA VAL A 8 -20.79 31.37 -27.52
C VAL A 8 -20.71 30.96 -26.05
N MET A 9 -21.67 31.34 -25.22
CA MET A 9 -21.72 30.92 -23.81
C MET A 9 -21.92 29.39 -23.67
N ASP A 10 -22.81 28.82 -24.49
CA ASP A 10 -23.13 27.38 -24.47
C ASP A 10 -21.98 26.50 -24.99
N SER A 11 -21.22 27.01 -25.96
CA SER A 11 -19.99 26.34 -26.44
C SER A 11 -18.83 26.43 -25.43
N ILE A 12 -18.72 27.53 -24.68
CA ILE A 12 -17.77 27.65 -23.57
C ILE A 12 -18.15 26.71 -22.42
N GLN A 13 -19.43 26.61 -22.06
CA GLN A 13 -19.90 25.68 -21.01
C GLN A 13 -19.68 24.21 -21.39
N LYS A 14 -19.91 23.82 -22.65
CA LYS A 14 -19.59 22.47 -23.14
C LYS A 14 -18.10 22.16 -23.13
N GLY A 15 -17.24 23.14 -23.42
CA GLY A 15 -15.78 22.99 -23.31
C GLY A 15 -15.28 22.89 -21.87
N ALA A 16 -16.00 23.49 -20.92
CA ALA A 16 -15.64 23.51 -19.50
C ALA A 16 -16.09 22.26 -18.72
N GLN A 17 -16.94 21.39 -19.28
CA GLN A 17 -17.41 20.16 -18.62
C GLN A 17 -16.32 19.14 -18.28
N GLY A 18 -15.11 19.29 -18.84
CA GLY A 18 -13.95 18.44 -18.52
C GLY A 18 -12.90 19.09 -17.61
N LEU A 19 -13.11 20.35 -17.20
CA LEU A 19 -12.23 21.02 -16.26
C LEU A 19 -12.65 20.63 -14.85
N MET A 20 -11.82 19.81 -14.19
CA MET A 20 -11.96 19.50 -12.78
C MET A 20 -12.03 20.82 -11.99
N THR A 21 -13.07 20.96 -11.16
CA THR A 21 -13.24 22.16 -10.34
C THR A 21 -12.06 22.32 -9.38
N THR A 22 -11.81 23.53 -8.87
CA THR A 22 -10.70 23.76 -7.94
C THR A 22 -10.79 22.88 -6.69
N ASP A 23 -12.00 22.54 -6.27
CA ASP A 23 -12.26 21.71 -5.10
C ASP A 23 -12.02 20.22 -5.41
N GLU A 24 -12.54 19.71 -6.52
CA GLU A 24 -12.25 18.34 -6.98
C GLU A 24 -10.75 18.13 -7.25
N ALA A 25 -10.06 19.15 -7.78
CA ALA A 25 -8.62 19.11 -8.00
C ALA A 25 -7.83 19.02 -6.69
N LYS A 26 -8.31 19.72 -5.66
CA LYS A 26 -7.73 19.66 -4.33
C LYS A 26 -8.00 18.31 -3.67
N GLU A 27 -9.21 17.78 -3.75
CA GLU A 27 -9.55 16.45 -3.22
C GLU A 27 -8.77 15.33 -3.94
N PHE A 28 -8.60 15.43 -5.25
CA PHE A 28 -7.76 14.52 -6.02
C PHE A 28 -6.28 14.62 -5.62
N ALA A 29 -5.78 15.84 -5.39
CA ALA A 29 -4.42 16.02 -4.90
C ALA A 29 -4.27 15.47 -3.47
N ASP A 30 -5.24 15.72 -2.59
CA ASP A 30 -5.23 15.34 -1.17
C ASP A 30 -5.36 13.83 -0.98
N SER A 31 -6.17 13.14 -1.80
CA SER A 31 -6.30 11.68 -1.81
C SER A 31 -5.04 10.96 -2.32
N ASN A 32 -4.24 11.61 -3.19
CA ASN A 32 -2.98 11.06 -3.69
C ASN A 32 -1.78 11.37 -2.78
N ARG A 33 -1.96 12.12 -1.69
CA ARG A 33 -0.87 12.37 -0.73
C ARG A 33 -0.51 11.08 0.00
N LEU A 34 0.80 10.87 0.20
CA LEU A 34 1.35 9.76 0.98
C LEU A 34 1.20 9.99 2.50
N ILE A 35 -0.02 10.29 2.93
CA ILE A 35 -0.39 10.50 4.34
C ILE A 35 -1.60 9.62 4.67
N PRO A 36 -1.80 9.25 5.94
CA PRO A 36 -3.03 8.59 6.35
C PRO A 36 -4.26 9.45 6.04
N SER A 37 -5.41 8.81 5.85
CA SER A 37 -6.68 9.53 5.63
C SER A 37 -6.97 10.44 6.82
N PHE A 38 -7.05 11.75 6.53
CA PHE A 38 -7.25 12.80 7.52
C PHE A 38 -8.69 13.32 7.50
N ASP A 39 -9.17 13.78 8.64
CA ASP A 39 -10.45 14.47 8.75
C ASP A 39 -10.21 15.98 8.72
N ALA A 40 -10.64 16.63 7.64
CA ALA A 40 -10.53 18.07 7.46
C ALA A 40 -11.47 18.87 8.37
N THR A 41 -12.48 18.22 8.96
CA THR A 41 -13.47 18.84 9.84
C THR A 41 -13.11 18.73 11.33
N ALA A 42 -12.04 18.00 11.65
CA ALA A 42 -11.58 17.82 13.01
C ALA A 42 -11.22 19.16 13.67
N THR A 43 -11.84 19.41 14.83
CA THR A 43 -11.59 20.62 15.63
C THR A 43 -10.48 20.40 16.66
N GLU A 44 -10.25 19.15 17.08
CA GLU A 44 -9.15 18.79 17.98
C GLU A 44 -7.96 18.19 17.22
N PRO A 45 -6.71 18.54 17.59
CA PRO A 45 -5.53 17.98 16.95
C PRO A 45 -5.43 16.44 17.01
N GLY A 46 -6.03 15.83 18.02
CA GLY A 46 -6.05 14.37 18.19
C GLY A 46 -6.97 13.64 17.21
N ASP A 47 -7.94 14.33 16.64
CA ASP A 47 -8.98 13.76 15.77
C ASP A 47 -8.69 13.97 14.28
N VAL A 48 -7.71 14.83 13.95
CA VAL A 48 -7.26 15.06 12.56
C VAL A 48 -6.89 13.75 11.87
N TYR A 49 -6.29 12.81 12.61
CA TYR A 49 -6.02 11.46 12.13
C TYR A 49 -6.67 10.43 13.06
N PRO A 50 -7.90 10.00 12.74
CA PRO A 50 -8.59 8.98 13.52
C PRO A 50 -7.75 7.70 13.64
N LEU A 51 -7.73 7.10 14.82
CA LEU A 51 -6.91 5.91 15.10
C LEU A 51 -7.15 4.78 14.09
N HIS A 52 -8.41 4.56 13.73
CA HIS A 52 -8.80 3.47 12.82
C HIS A 52 -8.45 3.73 11.36
N ASN A 53 -8.18 4.98 10.98
CA ASN A 53 -7.67 5.33 9.66
C ASN A 53 -6.16 5.03 9.53
N ILE A 54 -5.44 5.00 10.66
CA ILE A 54 -4.02 4.64 10.72
C ILE A 54 -3.85 3.13 10.94
N ILE A 55 -4.62 2.57 11.87
CA ILE A 55 -4.57 1.16 12.28
C ILE A 55 -5.99 0.58 12.16
N PRO A 56 -6.28 -0.21 11.12
CA PRO A 56 -7.59 -0.79 10.97
C PRO A 56 -8.04 -1.59 12.19
N GLU A 57 -9.35 -1.66 12.38
CA GLU A 57 -9.94 -2.28 13.57
C GLU A 57 -9.56 -3.77 13.71
N ALA A 58 -9.42 -4.50 12.60
CA ALA A 58 -8.98 -5.89 12.59
C ALA A 58 -7.57 -6.07 13.18
N GLU A 59 -6.63 -5.21 12.79
CA GLU A 59 -5.26 -5.21 13.32
C GLU A 59 -5.25 -4.76 14.78
N TRP A 60 -6.00 -3.71 15.10
CA TRP A 60 -6.09 -3.17 16.45
C TRP A 60 -6.60 -4.21 17.46
N LYS A 61 -7.59 -5.02 17.06
CA LYS A 61 -8.12 -6.14 17.85
C LYS A 61 -7.09 -7.26 18.02
N ALA A 62 -6.34 -7.59 16.97
CA ALA A 62 -5.33 -8.64 16.99
C ALA A 62 -4.11 -8.31 17.88
N LEU A 63 -3.76 -7.03 18.04
CA LEU A 63 -2.62 -6.63 18.89
C LEU A 63 -2.85 -6.99 20.37
N SER A 64 -2.03 -7.88 20.90
CA SER A 64 -2.05 -8.30 22.31
C SER A 64 -1.10 -7.49 23.18
N VAL A 65 -1.57 -7.04 24.35
CA VAL A 65 -0.76 -6.32 25.36
C VAL A 65 -0.44 -7.15 26.61
N SER A 66 -0.97 -8.37 26.69
CA SER A 66 -0.84 -9.27 27.86
C SER A 66 0.61 -9.58 28.22
N ALA A 67 1.49 -9.71 27.22
CA ALA A 67 2.92 -9.94 27.43
C ALA A 67 3.60 -8.74 28.13
N PHE A 68 3.17 -7.52 27.86
CA PHE A 68 3.71 -6.32 28.51
C PHE A 68 3.20 -6.13 29.94
N ASP A 69 1.94 -6.51 30.20
CA ASP A 69 1.32 -6.45 31.53
C ASP A 69 1.96 -7.47 32.49
N SER A 70 2.30 -8.67 32.00
CA SER A 70 2.92 -9.74 32.79
C SER A 70 4.39 -9.51 33.09
N THR A 71 5.08 -8.75 32.25
CA THR A 71 6.53 -8.52 32.38
C THR A 71 6.80 -7.34 33.32
N THR A 72 7.60 -7.55 34.37
CA THR A 72 8.00 -6.47 35.32
C THR A 72 9.27 -5.74 34.86
N ASN A 73 10.17 -6.44 34.18
CA ASN A 73 11.49 -5.95 33.81
C ASN A 73 11.46 -5.17 32.47
N ASP A 74 12.02 -3.94 32.48
CA ASP A 74 12.04 -3.09 31.28
C ASP A 74 12.85 -3.70 30.12
N LYS A 75 13.89 -4.47 30.41
CA LYS A 75 14.68 -5.16 29.37
C LYS A 75 13.88 -6.22 28.63
N GLU A 76 13.06 -6.97 29.36
CA GLU A 76 12.19 -8.00 28.78
C GLU A 76 11.05 -7.36 27.98
N ARG A 77 10.47 -6.25 28.48
CA ARG A 77 9.49 -5.48 27.70
C ARG A 77 10.05 -4.97 26.38
N LEU A 78 11.31 -4.54 26.35
CA LEU A 78 11.99 -4.15 25.11
C LEU A 78 12.20 -5.35 24.17
N ALA A 79 12.40 -6.55 24.70
CA ALA A 79 12.57 -7.75 23.89
C ALA A 79 11.29 -8.17 23.16
N LEU A 80 10.11 -7.82 23.71
CA LEU A 80 8.82 -8.08 23.08
C LEU A 80 8.56 -7.22 21.83
N LEU A 81 9.32 -6.14 21.62
CA LEU A 81 9.13 -5.24 20.50
C LEU A 81 9.86 -5.73 19.24
N PRO A 82 9.24 -5.62 18.04
CA PRO A 82 9.87 -5.97 16.76
C PRO A 82 11.16 -5.18 16.48
N HIS A 83 11.15 -3.88 16.76
CA HIS A 83 12.29 -2.99 16.51
C HIS A 83 12.88 -2.46 17.82
N ARG A 84 14.05 -2.98 18.19
CA ARG A 84 14.72 -2.73 19.49
C ARG A 84 15.76 -1.61 19.46
N SER A 85 16.25 -1.24 18.27
CA SER A 85 17.35 -0.28 18.09
C SER A 85 16.93 1.18 18.21
N SER A 86 15.63 1.48 18.24
CA SER A 86 15.16 2.87 18.32
C SER A 86 15.18 3.38 19.77
N GLU A 87 16.02 4.39 20.01
CA GLU A 87 16.06 5.11 21.30
C GLU A 87 14.73 5.83 21.58
N TRP A 88 14.02 6.29 20.54
CA TRP A 88 12.69 6.88 20.70
C TRP A 88 11.70 5.87 21.26
N VAL A 89 11.67 4.65 20.70
CA VAL A 89 10.78 3.57 21.17
C VAL A 89 11.08 3.21 22.62
N ARG A 90 12.37 3.11 22.98
CA ARG A 90 12.81 2.83 24.34
C ARG A 90 12.36 3.92 25.32
N ARG A 91 12.58 5.19 24.96
CA ARG A 91 12.18 6.33 25.77
C ARG A 91 10.66 6.38 25.95
N GLN A 92 9.91 6.13 24.88
CA GLN A 92 8.45 6.16 24.92
C GLN A 92 7.88 5.03 25.76
N LEU A 93 8.45 3.81 25.67
CA LEU A 93 8.05 2.70 26.54
C LEU A 93 8.24 3.05 28.02
N LYS A 94 9.40 3.62 28.39
CA LYS A 94 9.68 4.07 29.75
C LYS A 94 8.73 5.18 30.21
N ALA A 95 8.40 6.12 29.32
CA ALA A 95 7.45 7.18 29.63
C ALA A 95 6.05 6.62 29.94
N ILE A 96 5.57 5.64 29.16
CA ILE A 96 4.27 5.00 29.37
C ILE A 96 4.23 4.16 30.66
N THR A 97 5.33 3.47 31.01
CA THR A 97 5.38 2.68 32.25
C THR A 97 5.36 3.55 33.49
N VAL A 98 6.09 4.68 33.47
CA VAL A 98 6.19 5.62 34.60
C VAL A 98 4.98 6.55 34.70
N SER A 99 4.24 6.80 33.61
CA SER A 99 3.11 7.72 33.63
C SER A 99 2.04 7.30 34.65
N LYS A 100 1.32 8.28 35.22
CA LYS A 100 0.20 8.03 36.14
C LYS A 100 -1.14 7.82 35.41
N ASP A 101 -1.08 7.53 34.11
CA ASP A 101 -2.28 7.36 33.29
C ASP A 101 -3.09 6.14 33.70
N SER A 102 -4.38 6.17 33.36
CA SER A 102 -5.27 5.02 33.53
C SER A 102 -4.72 3.78 32.81
N SER A 103 -5.01 2.59 33.34
CA SER A 103 -4.62 1.31 32.71
C SER A 103 -5.11 1.21 31.26
N LYS A 104 -6.30 1.74 30.95
CA LYS A 104 -6.86 1.77 29.58
C LYS A 104 -6.01 2.62 28.64
N THR A 105 -5.60 3.81 29.06
CA THR A 105 -4.74 4.71 28.28
C THR A 105 -3.37 4.09 28.05
N LYS A 106 -2.78 3.46 29.07
CA LYS A 106 -1.50 2.75 28.93
C LYS A 106 -1.59 1.62 27.90
N LYS A 107 -2.64 0.80 27.95
CA LYS A 107 -2.86 -0.27 26.96
C LYS A 107 -2.99 0.28 25.54
N LYS A 108 -3.75 1.37 25.36
CA LYS A 108 -3.86 2.06 24.05
C LYS A 108 -2.48 2.52 23.57
N ASN A 109 -1.71 3.19 24.42
CA ASN A 109 -0.39 3.73 24.06
C ASN A 109 0.63 2.61 23.75
N ILE A 110 0.59 1.49 24.49
CA ILE A 110 1.43 0.32 24.22
C ILE A 110 1.07 -0.32 22.86
N LYS A 111 -0.22 -0.46 22.52
CA LYS A 111 -0.63 -0.97 21.21
C LYS A 111 -0.12 -0.09 20.07
N ILE A 112 -0.26 1.23 20.21
CA ILE A 112 0.26 2.19 19.23
C ILE A 112 1.79 2.06 19.12
N LEU A 113 2.50 1.98 20.25
CA LEU A 113 3.95 1.82 20.26
C LEU A 113 4.40 0.50 19.60
N LEU A 114 3.67 -0.59 19.85
CA LEU A 114 3.91 -1.89 19.24
C LEU A 114 3.73 -1.83 17.72
N TYR A 115 2.68 -1.15 17.24
CA TYR A 115 2.45 -0.92 15.82
C TYR A 115 3.55 -0.06 15.18
N ILE A 116 3.96 1.05 15.82
CA ILE A 116 5.06 1.89 15.34
C ILE A 116 6.38 1.10 15.28
N SER A 117 6.68 0.31 16.32
CA SER A 117 7.86 -0.56 16.33
C SER A 117 7.81 -1.58 15.19
N GLY A 118 6.63 -2.14 14.92
CA GLY A 118 6.35 -2.98 13.75
C GLY A 118 6.65 -2.29 12.43
N MET A 119 6.13 -1.08 12.23
CA MET A 119 6.37 -0.28 11.03
C MET A 119 7.86 0.05 10.83
N LEU A 120 8.60 0.33 11.91
CA LEU A 120 10.05 0.56 11.85
C LEU A 120 10.81 -0.71 11.45
N ALA A 121 10.44 -1.86 12.03
CA ALA A 121 11.02 -3.16 11.65
C ALA A 121 10.71 -3.50 10.19
N PHE A 122 9.46 -3.29 9.77
CA PHE A 122 9.01 -3.50 8.39
C PHE A 122 9.81 -2.63 7.42
N ARG A 123 9.89 -1.31 7.68
CA ARG A 123 10.68 -0.38 6.87
C ARG A 123 12.15 -0.82 6.78
N GLN A 124 12.74 -1.28 7.86
CA GLN A 124 14.13 -1.77 7.84
C GLN A 124 14.29 -3.04 7.01
N ALA A 125 13.29 -3.94 7.03
CA ALA A 125 13.29 -5.16 6.25
C ALA A 125 13.09 -4.88 4.74
N THR A 126 12.21 -3.93 4.39
CA THR A 126 11.88 -3.58 3.00
C THR A 126 12.82 -2.54 2.37
N PHE A 127 13.72 -1.91 3.14
CA PHE A 127 14.69 -0.95 2.60
C PHE A 127 15.75 -1.59 1.68
N LYS A 128 15.88 -2.92 1.70
CA LYS A 128 16.77 -3.66 0.80
C LYS A 128 16.08 -3.92 -0.53
N LYS A 129 16.86 -3.93 -1.62
CA LYS A 129 16.35 -4.19 -2.98
C LYS A 129 15.70 -5.58 -3.14
N ASP A 130 16.08 -6.52 -2.29
CA ASP A 130 15.53 -7.88 -2.30
C ASP A 130 14.55 -8.03 -1.13
N ILE A 131 13.26 -8.15 -1.47
CA ILE A 131 12.15 -8.19 -0.54
C ILE A 131 11.65 -9.63 -0.47
N GLU A 132 12.21 -10.40 0.45
CA GLU A 132 11.77 -11.77 0.74
C GLU A 132 10.66 -11.76 1.80
N LYS A 133 9.51 -12.37 1.48
CA LYS A 133 8.36 -12.42 2.39
C LYS A 133 8.70 -13.11 3.71
N ASP A 134 9.41 -14.23 3.68
CA ASP A 134 9.78 -15.01 4.86
C ASP A 134 10.61 -14.19 5.86
N ARG A 135 11.58 -13.43 5.35
CA ARG A 135 12.41 -12.53 6.15
C ARG A 135 11.59 -11.43 6.83
N ILE A 136 10.53 -10.95 6.20
CA ILE A 136 9.62 -9.96 6.77
C ILE A 136 8.82 -10.59 7.91
N TYR A 137 8.28 -11.79 7.71
CA TYR A 137 7.59 -12.53 8.77
C TYR A 137 8.51 -12.84 9.97
N GLU A 138 9.77 -13.22 9.74
CA GLU A 138 10.75 -13.42 10.82
C GLU A 138 11.00 -12.13 11.63
N ARG A 139 11.12 -10.98 10.94
CA ARG A 139 11.36 -9.68 11.59
C ARG A 139 10.14 -9.17 12.33
N LEU A 140 8.94 -9.51 11.85
CA LEU A 140 7.67 -9.14 12.45
C LEU A 140 7.10 -10.25 13.35
N ALA A 141 7.84 -11.32 13.64
CA ALA A 141 7.38 -12.45 14.44
C ALA A 141 6.70 -12.09 15.79
N PRO A 142 7.07 -10.99 16.49
CA PRO A 142 6.34 -10.58 17.69
C PRO A 142 4.94 -10.01 17.44
N LEU A 143 4.56 -9.77 16.18
CA LEU A 143 3.26 -9.26 15.77
C LEU A 143 2.38 -10.38 15.20
N PRO A 144 1.05 -10.25 15.31
CA PRO A 144 0.13 -11.12 14.61
C PRO A 144 0.34 -11.09 13.09
N THR A 145 0.18 -12.25 12.42
CA THR A 145 0.35 -12.39 10.97
C THR A 145 -0.54 -11.44 10.17
N ILE A 146 -1.77 -11.20 10.62
CA ILE A 146 -2.70 -10.24 10.01
C ILE A 146 -2.11 -8.82 9.87
N VAL A 147 -1.28 -8.39 10.83
CA VAL A 147 -0.63 -7.08 10.77
C VAL A 147 0.47 -7.10 9.70
N ALA A 148 1.27 -8.16 9.64
CA ALA A 148 2.31 -8.31 8.61
C ALA A 148 1.71 -8.36 7.19
N ASP A 149 0.66 -9.16 7.00
CA ASP A 149 -0.04 -9.29 5.71
C ASP A 149 -0.62 -7.95 5.25
N SER A 150 -1.25 -7.23 6.17
CA SER A 150 -1.84 -5.93 5.90
C SER A 150 -0.79 -4.85 5.59
N LEU A 151 0.33 -4.86 6.30
CA LEU A 151 1.47 -3.97 6.01
C LEU A 151 2.06 -4.26 4.63
N LEU A 152 2.22 -5.54 4.27
CA LEU A 152 2.64 -5.94 2.93
C LEU A 152 1.64 -5.44 1.88
N SER A 153 0.35 -5.68 2.07
CA SER A 153 -0.67 -5.29 1.10
C SER A 153 -0.78 -3.77 0.89
N ARG A 154 -0.59 -2.96 1.94
CA ARG A 154 -0.74 -1.49 1.86
C ARG A 154 0.54 -0.75 1.46
N PHE A 155 1.69 -1.27 1.87
CA PHE A 155 2.97 -0.57 1.75
C PHE A 155 3.97 -1.26 0.82
N THR A 156 3.54 -2.28 0.07
CA THR A 156 4.30 -2.86 -1.04
C THR A 156 3.40 -2.98 -2.27
N GLU A 157 3.97 -2.78 -3.46
CA GLU A 157 3.30 -3.13 -4.70
C GLU A 157 3.37 -4.64 -4.89
N LEU A 158 2.22 -5.31 -4.87
CA LEU A 158 2.13 -6.76 -5.13
C LEU A 158 2.32 -7.09 -6.62
N GLU A 159 2.03 -6.14 -7.51
CA GLU A 159 2.23 -6.32 -8.94
C GLU A 159 3.67 -5.95 -9.29
N ASN A 160 4.58 -6.92 -9.15
CA ASN A 160 5.98 -6.79 -9.52
C ASN A 160 6.17 -6.64 -11.05
N PHE A 161 5.58 -5.60 -11.64
CA PHE A 161 5.58 -5.32 -13.08
C PHE A 161 5.10 -6.50 -13.93
N ALA A 162 4.26 -7.38 -13.36
CA ALA A 162 3.84 -8.64 -13.95
C ALA A 162 2.34 -8.91 -13.68
N ALA A 163 1.48 -8.47 -14.60
CA ALA A 163 0.03 -8.57 -14.49
C ALA A 163 -0.51 -9.85 -15.15
N ASP A 164 -1.56 -10.42 -14.57
CA ASP A 164 -2.32 -11.53 -15.17
C ASP A 164 -3.39 -10.98 -16.11
N SER A 165 -3.26 -11.26 -17.41
CA SER A 165 -4.18 -10.73 -18.41
C SER A 165 -5.54 -11.42 -18.41
N GLU A 166 -5.70 -12.59 -17.80
CA GLU A 166 -6.99 -13.29 -17.72
C GLU A 166 -7.88 -12.72 -16.62
N THR A 167 -7.31 -12.43 -15.46
CA THR A 167 -8.03 -11.79 -14.35
C THR A 167 -8.47 -10.39 -14.76
N LEU A 168 -7.55 -9.60 -15.33
CA LEU A 168 -7.87 -8.25 -15.77
C LEU A 168 -8.93 -8.22 -16.90
N ALA A 169 -8.97 -9.24 -17.75
CA ALA A 169 -9.98 -9.35 -18.82
C ALA A 169 -11.39 -9.57 -18.27
N LYS A 170 -11.51 -10.37 -17.21
CA LYS A 170 -12.79 -10.58 -16.51
C LYS A 170 -13.26 -9.30 -15.84
N ASP A 171 -12.37 -8.62 -15.12
CA ASP A 171 -12.70 -7.40 -14.37
C ASP A 171 -13.14 -6.25 -15.30
N LEU A 172 -12.46 -6.09 -16.43
CA LEU A 172 -12.79 -5.05 -17.42
C LEU A 172 -13.88 -5.47 -18.40
N SER A 173 -14.40 -6.70 -18.32
CA SER A 173 -15.35 -7.26 -19.29
C SER A 173 -14.87 -7.13 -20.75
N MET A 174 -13.57 -7.28 -20.96
CA MET A 174 -12.91 -7.20 -22.27
C MET A 174 -12.36 -8.56 -22.68
N SER A 175 -12.07 -8.74 -23.97
CA SER A 175 -11.37 -9.95 -24.38
C SER A 175 -9.91 -9.94 -23.89
N THR A 176 -9.39 -11.10 -23.52
CA THR A 176 -7.96 -11.27 -23.19
C THR A 176 -7.07 -10.83 -24.35
N THR A 177 -7.54 -10.94 -25.59
CA THR A 177 -6.83 -10.48 -26.79
C THR A 177 -6.66 -8.96 -26.80
N GLU A 178 -7.71 -8.20 -26.50
CA GLU A 178 -7.66 -6.74 -26.43
C GLU A 178 -6.74 -6.27 -25.31
N ILE A 179 -6.85 -6.87 -24.12
CA ILE A 179 -5.94 -6.58 -23.01
C ILE A 179 -4.48 -6.90 -23.36
N ASN A 180 -4.24 -8.01 -24.03
CA ASN A 180 -2.91 -8.36 -24.51
C ASN A 180 -2.37 -7.37 -25.55
N GLN A 181 -3.21 -6.71 -26.34
CA GLN A 181 -2.78 -5.63 -27.25
C GLN A 181 -2.44 -4.35 -26.49
N LEU A 182 -3.24 -3.99 -25.48
CA LEU A 182 -2.98 -2.84 -24.60
C LEU A 182 -1.66 -3.02 -23.83
N PHE A 183 -1.39 -4.21 -23.29
CA PHE A 183 -0.11 -4.47 -22.63
C PHE A 183 1.08 -4.37 -23.59
N LYS A 184 0.92 -4.83 -24.84
CA LYS A 184 1.97 -4.69 -25.86
C LYS A 184 2.21 -3.24 -26.26
N SER A 185 1.18 -2.39 -26.31
CA SER A 185 1.36 -0.95 -26.61
C SER A 185 2.06 -0.20 -25.49
N LEU A 186 1.93 -0.67 -24.23
CA LEU A 186 2.68 -0.19 -23.08
C LEU A 186 4.13 -0.69 -23.01
N GLY A 187 4.53 -1.61 -23.91
CA GLY A 187 5.88 -2.20 -23.93
C GLY A 187 6.04 -3.45 -23.06
N CYS A 188 4.96 -4.03 -22.56
CA CYS A 188 5.00 -5.29 -21.83
C CYS A 188 5.17 -6.49 -22.78
N LYS A 189 5.99 -7.46 -22.36
CA LYS A 189 6.16 -8.76 -23.04
C LYS A 189 5.23 -9.77 -22.38
N ILE A 190 4.45 -10.48 -23.21
CA ILE A 190 3.53 -11.51 -22.73
C ILE A 190 4.23 -12.85 -22.79
N SER A 191 4.67 -13.34 -21.64
CA SER A 191 5.42 -14.59 -21.52
C SER A 191 4.98 -15.41 -20.31
N LYS A 192 5.23 -16.71 -20.37
CA LYS A 192 5.23 -17.56 -19.16
C LYS A 192 6.44 -17.14 -18.33
N LEU A 193 6.25 -16.90 -17.03
CA LEU A 193 7.38 -16.61 -16.14
C LEU A 193 8.26 -17.84 -16.00
N THR A 194 9.57 -17.65 -16.09
CA THR A 194 10.55 -18.68 -15.73
C THR A 194 10.49 -18.98 -14.23
N ASP A 195 10.95 -20.16 -13.79
CA ASP A 195 10.92 -20.51 -12.36
C ASP A 195 11.65 -19.47 -11.50
N ARG A 196 12.78 -18.94 -11.99
CA ARG A 196 13.53 -17.85 -11.33
C ARG A 196 12.72 -16.55 -11.23
N GLU A 197 11.97 -16.20 -12.27
CA GLU A 197 11.09 -15.03 -12.24
C GLU A 197 9.88 -15.27 -11.34
N ARG A 198 9.31 -16.48 -11.28
CA ARG A 198 8.21 -16.79 -10.36
C ARG A 198 8.62 -16.66 -8.90
N THR A 199 9.79 -17.21 -8.54
CA THR A 199 10.33 -17.09 -7.19
C THR A 199 10.63 -15.62 -6.85
N ARG A 200 11.25 -14.87 -7.78
CA ARG A 200 11.52 -13.43 -7.58
C ARG A 200 10.24 -12.60 -7.44
N LEU A 201 9.20 -12.94 -8.19
CA LEU A 201 7.95 -12.19 -8.24
C LEU A 201 6.91 -12.70 -7.21
N GLY A 202 7.27 -13.70 -6.41
CA GLY A 202 6.46 -14.22 -5.31
C GLY A 202 5.14 -14.85 -5.74
N ILE A 203 5.10 -15.42 -6.95
CA ILE A 203 3.91 -16.03 -7.56
C ILE A 203 3.90 -17.53 -7.25
N ALA A 204 2.75 -18.05 -6.80
CA ALA A 204 2.59 -19.45 -6.42
C ALA A 204 2.82 -20.41 -7.61
N ASP A 205 3.36 -21.61 -7.31
CA ASP A 205 3.75 -22.60 -8.33
C ASP A 205 2.59 -23.11 -9.19
N ASN A 206 1.36 -23.04 -8.68
CA ASN A 206 0.15 -23.39 -9.43
C ASN A 206 -0.18 -22.42 -10.58
N ALA A 207 0.40 -21.23 -10.60
CA ALA A 207 0.22 -20.22 -11.65
C ALA A 207 1.32 -20.27 -12.73
N ALA A 208 2.12 -21.35 -12.78
CA ALA A 208 3.23 -21.52 -13.71
C ALA A 208 2.83 -21.57 -15.19
N GLU A 209 1.63 -22.07 -15.48
CA GLU A 209 1.10 -22.19 -16.85
C GLU A 209 0.56 -20.86 -17.40
N THR A 210 0.14 -19.94 -16.53
CA THR A 210 -0.53 -18.70 -16.92
C THR A 210 0.43 -17.69 -17.51
N LYS A 211 0.11 -17.17 -18.70
CA LYS A 211 0.90 -16.10 -19.34
C LYS A 211 0.64 -14.80 -18.62
N ARG A 212 1.70 -14.04 -18.34
CA ARG A 212 1.61 -12.72 -17.70
C ARG A 212 2.23 -11.65 -18.58
N ALA A 213 1.71 -10.43 -18.47
CA ALA A 213 2.28 -9.25 -19.10
C ALA A 213 3.37 -8.69 -18.19
N VAL A 214 4.63 -8.83 -18.62
CA VAL A 214 5.81 -8.41 -17.85
C VAL A 214 6.44 -7.16 -18.47
N LEU A 215 6.68 -6.13 -17.68
CA LEU A 215 7.40 -4.93 -18.12
C LEU A 215 8.90 -5.06 -17.77
N THR A 216 9.76 -4.95 -18.77
CA THR A 216 11.23 -5.05 -18.63
C THR A 216 11.91 -3.75 -19.05
N ALA A 217 12.89 -3.30 -18.27
CA ALA A 217 13.74 -2.16 -18.63
C ALA A 217 15.05 -2.63 -19.30
N PRO A 218 15.55 -1.94 -20.35
CA PRO A 218 14.95 -0.79 -21.03
C PRO A 218 13.71 -1.19 -21.85
N VAL A 219 12.77 -0.25 -22.02
CA VAL A 219 11.48 -0.52 -22.68
C VAL A 219 11.70 -0.75 -24.18
N GLU A 220 11.20 -1.88 -24.68
CA GLU A 220 11.19 -2.23 -26.11
C GLU A 220 9.76 -2.29 -26.63
N PHE A 221 9.38 -1.33 -27.47
CA PHE A 221 8.07 -1.34 -28.11
C PHE A 221 8.03 -2.35 -29.28
N PRO A 222 6.89 -3.03 -29.51
CA PRO A 222 6.73 -3.91 -30.66
C PRO A 222 6.95 -3.14 -31.97
N LYS A 223 7.78 -3.68 -32.87
CA LYS A 223 7.97 -3.06 -34.20
C LYS A 223 6.64 -3.02 -34.95
N PRO A 224 6.29 -1.89 -35.61
CA PRO A 224 5.07 -1.81 -36.39
C PRO A 224 5.08 -2.89 -37.48
N ARG A 225 4.00 -3.65 -37.58
CA ARG A 225 3.84 -4.68 -38.61
C ARG A 225 3.76 -4.00 -39.99
N LEU A 226 4.80 -4.09 -40.81
CA LEU A 226 4.70 -3.73 -42.21
C LEU A 226 3.65 -4.63 -42.86
N LYS A 227 2.52 -4.05 -43.30
CA LYS A 227 1.58 -4.77 -44.17
C LYS A 227 2.33 -5.14 -45.45
N ARG A 228 2.52 -6.44 -45.66
CA ARG A 228 3.04 -6.97 -46.92
C ARG A 228 2.05 -6.56 -48.01
N LYS A 229 2.47 -5.69 -48.93
CA LYS A 229 1.70 -5.37 -50.13
C LYS A 229 1.51 -6.68 -50.90
N THR A 230 0.29 -7.20 -50.88
CA THR A 230 -0.22 -8.19 -51.85
C THR A 230 -0.67 -7.44 -53.07
#